data_AF-M6RF27-F1
#
_entry.id   AF-M6RF27-F1
#
_cell.length_a   1.000
_cell.length_b   1.000
_cell.length_c   1.000
_cell.angle_alpha   90.00
_cell.angle_beta   90.00
_cell.angle_gamma   90.00
#
_symmetry.space_group_name_H-M   'P 1'
#
loop_
_entity.id
_entity.type
_entity.pdbx_description
1 polymer ?
#
loop_
_entity_poly.entity_id
_entity_poly.type
_entity_poly.pdbx_seq_one_letter_code
_entity_poly.pdbx_strand_id
1 'polypeptide(L)'
;MEGAQGTGLDVDFGTYPYVTSSNPTTGGALIGTGIPFQHLKHVIGITKAYTTRVGEGPFPTELLGEAGEKLRQKGGEFGATTGRPRRCGWFDVEMLKHSVRINGITSIALTKIDILSDYDTIPVATGYKLNGKL
;
A
#
# COMPACT_ATOMS: atom_id res chain seq x y z
N MET A 1 4.80 17.43 6.29
CA MET A 1 3.47 16.85 6.58
C MET A 1 3.65 15.35 6.72
N GLU A 2 3.08 14.74 7.76
CA GLU A 2 3.07 13.28 7.94
C GLU A 2 1.67 12.77 7.61
N GLY A 3 1.58 11.82 6.67
CA GLY A 3 0.30 11.28 6.22
C GLY A 3 -0.12 10.07 7.05
N ALA A 4 -1.42 9.94 7.28
CA ALA A 4 -2.04 8.72 7.80
C ALA A 4 -3.44 8.56 7.17
N GLN A 5 -3.90 7.38 6.78
CA GLN A 5 -3.19 6.13 6.48
C GLN A 5 -2.50 6.19 5.09
N GLY A 6 -2.72 5.19 4.21
CA GLY A 6 -2.20 5.17 2.83
C GLY A 6 -3.33 5.16 1.79
N THR A 7 -3.00 5.43 0.52
CA THR A 7 -4.00 5.65 -0.57
C THR A 7 -4.99 4.51 -0.76
N GLY A 8 -4.59 3.24 -0.55
CA GLY A 8 -5.51 2.11 -0.64
C GLY A 8 -6.67 2.14 0.37
N LEU A 9 -6.54 2.96 1.42
CA LEU A 9 -7.55 3.19 2.44
C LEU A 9 -8.25 4.54 2.28
N ASP A 10 -8.00 5.30 1.20
CA ASP A 10 -8.67 6.58 0.99
C ASP A 10 -10.18 6.41 0.75
N VAL A 11 -11.00 7.30 1.31
CA VAL A 11 -12.46 7.20 1.22
C VAL A 11 -12.98 7.29 -0.22
N ASP A 12 -12.31 8.09 -1.06
CA ASP A 12 -12.68 8.33 -2.45
C ASP A 12 -11.87 7.46 -3.42
N PHE A 13 -10.58 7.27 -3.11
CA PHE A 13 -9.62 6.65 -4.03
C PHE A 13 -9.12 5.27 -3.58
N GLY A 14 -9.56 4.77 -2.44
CA GLY A 14 -9.19 3.47 -1.89
C GLY A 14 -10.12 2.34 -2.33
N THR A 15 -9.97 1.17 -1.70
CA THR A 15 -10.80 -0.01 -1.97
C THR A 15 -12.16 0.07 -1.26
N TYR A 16 -13.01 1.02 -1.63
CA TYR A 16 -14.33 1.21 -1.02
C TYR A 16 -15.17 -0.10 -1.03
N PRO A 17 -15.92 -0.43 0.04
CA PRO A 17 -16.11 0.32 1.30
C PRO A 17 -15.04 0.03 2.37
N TYR A 18 -14.00 -0.75 2.04
CA TYR A 18 -12.97 -1.18 2.99
C TYR A 18 -11.85 -0.15 3.12
N VAL A 19 -12.22 1.04 3.60
CA VAL A 19 -11.42 2.27 3.62
C VAL A 19 -11.54 2.96 4.97
N THR A 20 -10.71 3.96 5.23
CA THR A 20 -10.95 4.93 6.31
C THR A 20 -12.01 5.94 5.87
N SER A 21 -12.53 6.71 6.82
CA SER A 21 -13.49 7.79 6.55
C SER A 21 -12.81 9.14 6.30
N SER A 22 -11.56 9.13 5.82
CA SER A 22 -10.75 10.32 5.57
C SER A 22 -9.93 10.18 4.28
N ASN A 23 -9.20 11.25 3.93
CA ASN A 23 -8.38 11.32 2.72
C ASN A 23 -6.87 11.21 3.03
N PRO A 24 -6.29 9.99 3.11
CA PRO A 24 -4.86 9.74 3.19
C PRO A 24 -4.15 9.95 1.84
N THR A 25 -4.36 11.13 1.26
CA THR A 25 -3.78 11.56 -0.02
C THR A 25 -3.20 12.96 0.09
N THR A 26 -2.39 13.36 -0.89
CA THR A 26 -1.89 14.73 -1.02
C THR A 26 -3.02 15.76 -0.97
N GLY A 27 -4.16 15.48 -1.60
CA GLY A 27 -5.35 16.33 -1.55
C GLY A 27 -5.83 16.53 -0.11
N GLY A 28 -5.96 15.43 0.66
CA GLY A 28 -6.30 15.44 2.08
C GLY A 28 -5.36 16.31 2.92
N ALA A 29 -4.06 16.24 2.65
CA ALA A 29 -3.07 17.06 3.36
C ALA A 29 -3.25 18.57 3.09
N LEU A 30 -3.55 18.96 1.85
CA LEU A 30 -3.78 20.37 1.49
C LEU A 30 -5.08 20.90 2.12
N ILE A 31 -6.20 20.16 1.99
CA ILE A 31 -7.48 20.60 2.56
C ILE A 31 -7.43 20.61 4.10
N GLY A 32 -6.72 19.67 4.72
CA GLY A 32 -6.62 19.56 6.18
C GLY A 32 -5.73 20.61 6.82
N THR A 33 -4.83 21.24 6.05
CA THR A 33 -3.89 22.25 6.56
C THR A 33 -4.17 23.67 6.05
N GLY A 34 -4.95 23.81 4.98
CA GLY A 34 -5.16 25.09 4.30
C GLY A 34 -3.93 25.59 3.52
N ILE A 35 -2.89 24.76 3.35
CA ILE A 35 -1.72 25.11 2.55
C ILE A 35 -2.11 25.07 1.07
N PRO A 36 -1.85 26.15 0.30
CA PRO A 36 -2.18 26.16 -1.11
C PRO A 36 -1.20 25.28 -1.90
N PHE A 37 -1.70 24.61 -2.93
CA PHE A 37 -0.97 23.55 -3.65
C PHE A 37 0.37 24.01 -4.22
N GLN A 38 0.54 25.31 -4.54
CA GLN A 38 1.77 25.88 -5.10
C GLN A 38 2.99 25.76 -4.15
N HIS A 39 2.74 25.59 -2.84
CA HIS A 39 3.78 25.36 -1.84
C HIS A 39 4.21 23.89 -1.73
N LEU A 40 3.48 22.96 -2.36
CA LEU A 40 3.87 21.56 -2.38
C LEU A 40 5.03 21.36 -3.36
N LYS A 41 6.22 21.03 -2.83
CA LYS A 41 7.44 20.83 -3.64
C LYS A 41 7.79 19.37 -3.86
N HIS A 42 7.59 18.54 -2.83
CA HIS A 42 7.96 17.13 -2.86
C HIS A 42 6.87 16.29 -2.22
N VAL A 43 6.56 15.16 -2.85
CA VAL A 43 5.65 14.13 -2.34
C VAL A 43 6.41 12.81 -2.35
N ILE A 44 6.78 12.33 -1.16
CA ILE A 44 7.50 11.06 -1.00
C ILE A 44 6.48 9.96 -0.78
N GLY A 45 6.37 9.04 -1.72
CA GLY A 45 5.58 7.82 -1.59
C GLY A 45 6.33 6.77 -0.79
N ILE A 46 5.79 6.33 0.34
CA ILE A 46 6.38 5.26 1.13
C ILE A 46 5.67 3.96 0.75
N THR A 47 6.43 2.97 0.28
CA THR A 47 5.90 1.65 -0.05
C THR A 47 6.82 0.56 0.50
N LYS A 48 6.26 -0.60 0.82
CA LYS A 48 7.01 -1.80 1.19
C LYS A 48 7.38 -2.57 -0.07
N ALA A 49 8.43 -3.39 -0.02
CA ALA A 49 8.81 -4.29 -1.09
C ALA A 49 7.79 -5.42 -1.34
N TYR A 50 6.78 -5.55 -0.49
CA TYR A 50 5.66 -6.46 -0.58
C TYR A 50 4.42 -5.79 0.00
N THR A 51 3.22 -6.31 -0.28
CA THR A 51 1.97 -5.65 0.10
C THR A 51 1.42 -6.23 1.39
N THR A 52 0.82 -5.38 2.23
CA THR A 52 0.16 -5.83 3.46
C THR A 52 -1.16 -5.12 3.68
N ARG A 53 -2.15 -5.83 4.24
CA ARG A 53 -3.47 -5.29 4.55
C ARG A 53 -3.91 -5.70 5.96
N VAL A 54 -4.53 -4.76 6.67
CA VAL A 54 -5.28 -5.04 7.90
C VAL A 54 -6.76 -4.97 7.57
N GLY A 55 -7.54 -5.92 8.09
CA GLY A 55 -8.97 -5.99 7.86
C GLY A 55 -9.37 -6.68 6.56
N GLU A 56 -10.66 -6.59 6.27
CA GLU A 56 -11.30 -7.22 5.11
C GLU A 56 -11.08 -6.41 3.83
N GLY A 57 -11.60 -6.93 2.72
CA GLY A 57 -11.60 -6.30 1.41
C GLY A 57 -10.67 -6.97 0.39
N PRO A 58 -10.78 -6.59 -0.89
CA PRO A 58 -10.00 -7.19 -1.96
C PRO A 58 -8.50 -7.04 -1.73
N PHE A 59 -7.75 -8.08 -2.09
CA PHE A 59 -6.31 -8.09 -2.05
C PHE A 59 -5.76 -8.99 -3.18
N PRO A 60 -5.57 -8.45 -4.40
CA PRO A 60 -5.27 -9.25 -5.59
C PRO A 60 -4.00 -10.11 -5.49
N THR A 61 -2.99 -9.62 -4.77
CA THR A 61 -1.69 -10.28 -4.61
C THR A 61 -1.54 -11.06 -3.31
N GLU A 62 -2.64 -11.28 -2.57
CA GLU A 62 -2.60 -11.96 -1.28
C GLU A 62 -2.00 -13.37 -1.39
N LEU A 63 -1.05 -13.64 -0.51
CA LEU A 63 -0.50 -14.98 -0.29
C LEU A 63 -1.33 -15.69 0.79
N LEU A 64 -1.86 -16.85 0.43
CA LEU A 64 -2.62 -17.71 1.33
C LEU A 64 -1.75 -18.85 1.86
N GLY A 65 -2.14 -19.42 3.00
CA GLY A 65 -1.46 -20.55 3.61
C GLY A 65 -0.02 -20.24 4.04
N GLU A 66 0.86 -21.23 3.88
CA GLU A 66 2.24 -21.20 4.38
C GLU A 66 3.07 -20.05 3.82
N ALA A 67 2.92 -19.73 2.53
CA ALA A 67 3.67 -18.66 1.88
C ALA A 67 3.36 -17.28 2.49
N GLY A 68 2.09 -17.02 2.80
CA GLY A 68 1.65 -15.78 3.44
C GLY A 68 2.12 -15.69 4.89
N GLU A 69 2.10 -16.82 5.61
CA GLU A 69 2.57 -16.89 7.00
C GLU A 69 4.10 -16.69 7.09
N LYS A 70 4.88 -17.30 6.19
CA LYS A 70 6.33 -17.10 6.12
C LYS A 70 6.69 -15.62 5.92
N LEU A 71 6.03 -14.96 4.97
CA LEU A 71 6.25 -13.54 4.70
C LEU A 71 5.83 -12.67 5.90
N ARG A 72 4.70 -12.99 6.54
CA ARG A 72 4.20 -12.30 7.73
C ARG A 72 5.18 -12.37 8.89
N GLN A 73 5.66 -13.57 9.22
CA GLN A 73 6.59 -13.79 10.33
C GLN A 73 7.90 -13.05 10.09
N LYS A 74 8.50 -13.22 8.91
CA LYS A 74 9.77 -12.57 8.58
C LYS A 74 9.64 -11.05 8.59
N GLY A 75 8.55 -10.52 8.04
CA GLY A 75 8.28 -9.08 8.01
C GLY A 75 7.82 -8.48 9.35
N GLY A 76 7.60 -9.28 10.39
CA GLY A 76 7.01 -8.82 11.66
C GLY A 76 5.64 -8.18 11.46
N GLU A 77 4.81 -8.72 10.56
CA GLU A 77 3.56 -8.10 10.12
C GLU A 77 2.39 -8.42 11.05
N PHE A 78 2.46 -7.86 12.25
CA PHE A 78 1.46 -7.95 13.30
C PHE A 78 1.05 -6.56 13.78
N GLY A 79 -0.18 -6.43 14.30
CA GLY A 79 -0.63 -5.21 14.94
C GLY A 79 0.19 -4.89 16.19
N ALA A 80 0.67 -3.65 16.33
CA ALA A 80 1.57 -3.26 17.42
C ALA A 80 0.95 -3.44 18.82
N THR A 81 -0.38 -3.25 18.95
CA THR A 81 -1.08 -3.38 20.23
C THR A 81 -1.75 -4.75 20.39
N THR A 82 -2.46 -5.21 19.37
CA THR A 82 -3.31 -6.42 19.47
C THR A 82 -2.59 -7.69 19.05
N GLY A 83 -1.42 -7.60 18.42
CA GLY A 83 -0.77 -8.74 17.78
C GLY A 83 -1.54 -9.32 16.59
N ARG A 84 -2.62 -8.66 16.12
CA ARG A 84 -3.46 -9.19 15.05
C ARG A 84 -2.62 -9.39 13.77
N PRO A 85 -2.64 -10.59 13.15
CA PRO A 85 -1.87 -10.85 11.94
C PRO A 85 -2.38 -10.00 10.78
N ARG A 86 -1.45 -9.45 9.98
CA ARG A 86 -1.78 -8.73 8.75
C ARG A 86 -1.80 -9.68 7.57
N ARG A 87 -2.73 -9.49 6.64
CA ARG A 87 -2.71 -10.19 5.34
C ARG A 87 -1.47 -9.72 4.58
N CYS A 88 -0.75 -10.63 3.95
CA CYS A 88 0.51 -10.35 3.25
C CYS A 88 0.42 -10.84 1.80
N GLY A 89 1.08 -10.16 0.89
CA GLY A 89 1.01 -10.45 -0.54
C GLY A 89 2.20 -9.89 -1.30
N TRP A 90 2.33 -10.26 -2.57
CA TRP A 90 3.41 -9.77 -3.42
C TRP A 90 3.28 -8.28 -3.73
N PHE A 91 4.38 -7.69 -4.20
CA PHE A 91 4.41 -6.30 -4.62
C PHE A 91 3.42 -6.06 -5.77
N ASP A 92 2.68 -4.95 -5.67
CA ASP A 92 1.64 -4.61 -6.62
C ASP A 92 1.93 -3.26 -7.30
N VAL A 93 2.35 -3.36 -8.57
CA VAL A 93 2.74 -2.19 -9.37
C VAL A 93 1.52 -1.39 -9.79
N GLU A 94 0.36 -2.01 -10.03
CA GLU A 94 -0.84 -1.28 -10.44
C GLU A 94 -1.40 -0.45 -9.28
N MET A 95 -1.38 -1.01 -8.06
CA MET A 95 -1.69 -0.24 -6.86
C MET A 95 -0.70 0.93 -6.66
N LEU A 96 0.60 0.71 -6.87
CA LEU A 96 1.59 1.78 -6.77
C LEU A 96 1.37 2.87 -7.84
N LYS A 97 1.11 2.50 -9.10
CA LYS A 97 0.82 3.46 -10.19
C LYS A 97 -0.43 4.29 -9.88
N HIS A 98 -1.46 3.67 -9.32
CA HIS A 98 -2.65 4.38 -8.83
C HIS A 98 -2.27 5.40 -7.76
N SER A 99 -1.50 5.00 -6.73
CA SER A 99 -0.98 5.91 -5.71
C SER A 99 -0.16 7.06 -6.29
N VAL A 100 0.71 6.80 -7.27
CA VAL A 100 1.51 7.83 -7.94
C VAL A 100 0.61 8.84 -8.64
N ARG A 101 -0.40 8.37 -9.39
CA ARG A 101 -1.34 9.21 -10.14
C ARG A 101 -2.15 10.12 -9.22
N ILE A 102 -2.72 9.56 -8.15
CA ILE A 102 -3.61 10.30 -7.23
C ILE A 102 -2.83 11.36 -6.43
N ASN A 103 -1.61 11.05 -6.04
CA ASN A 103 -0.86 11.90 -5.10
C ASN A 103 0.17 12.82 -5.76
N GLY A 104 0.47 12.62 -7.05
CA GLY A 104 1.57 13.34 -7.71
C GLY A 104 2.91 13.01 -7.07
N ILE A 105 3.15 11.72 -6.77
CA ILE A 105 4.38 11.26 -6.09
C ILE A 105 5.60 11.64 -6.90
N THR A 106 6.55 12.35 -6.28
CA THR A 106 7.79 12.82 -6.92
C THR A 106 8.97 11.89 -6.66
N SER A 107 8.93 11.11 -5.58
CA SER A 107 9.97 10.14 -5.21
C SER A 107 9.38 9.01 -4.38
N ILE A 108 10.04 7.85 -4.38
CA ILE A 108 9.58 6.66 -3.66
C ILE A 108 10.64 6.24 -2.64
N ALA A 109 10.20 5.98 -1.42
CA ALA A 109 10.96 5.26 -0.41
C ALA A 109 10.48 3.80 -0.38
N LEU A 110 11.29 2.89 -0.93
CA LEU A 110 11.04 1.46 -0.88
C LEU A 110 11.60 0.88 0.43
N THR A 111 10.74 0.26 1.22
CA THR A 111 11.08 -0.24 2.57
C THR A 111 11.00 -1.76 2.64
N LYS A 112 11.67 -2.35 3.64
CA LYS A 112 11.62 -3.79 3.94
C LYS A 112 12.06 -4.71 2.80
N ILE A 113 13.01 -4.28 1.98
CA ILE A 113 13.55 -5.11 0.90
C ILE A 113 14.33 -6.33 1.44
N ASP A 114 14.96 -6.18 2.60
CA ASP A 114 15.69 -7.21 3.34
C ASP A 114 14.84 -8.45 3.65
N ILE A 115 13.52 -8.27 3.82
CA ILE A 115 12.57 -9.35 4.06
C ILE A 115 12.51 -10.32 2.87
N LEU A 116 12.82 -9.86 1.65
CA LEU A 116 12.74 -10.68 0.45
C LEU A 116 14.04 -11.44 0.15
N SER A 117 15.09 -11.29 0.96
CA SER A 117 16.43 -11.83 0.66
C SER A 117 16.53 -13.36 0.58
N ASP A 118 15.56 -14.10 1.13
CA ASP A 118 15.59 -15.59 1.17
C ASP A 118 14.64 -16.20 0.11
N TYR A 119 14.15 -15.39 -0.82
CA TYR A 119 13.29 -15.86 -1.89
C TYR A 119 14.11 -15.98 -3.18
N ASP A 120 14.20 -17.21 -3.71
CA ASP A 120 14.84 -17.47 -5.01
C ASP A 120 14.10 -16.78 -6.16
N THR A 121 12.79 -16.56 -6.01
CA THR A 121 11.94 -15.87 -6.96
C THR A 121 10.99 -14.94 -6.24
N ILE A 122 10.90 -13.69 -6.71
CA ILE A 122 10.03 -12.66 -6.16
C ILE A 122 9.02 -12.25 -7.25
N PRO A 123 7.80 -12.80 -7.21
CA PRO A 123 6.72 -12.36 -8.08
C PRO A 123 6.36 -10.90 -7.85
N VAL A 124 6.03 -10.20 -8.93
CA VAL A 124 5.56 -8.81 -8.91
C VAL A 124 4.33 -8.71 -9.81
N ALA A 125 3.22 -8.18 -9.30
CA ALA A 125 2.03 -7.95 -10.10
C ALA A 125 2.19 -6.67 -10.93
N THR A 126 2.14 -6.80 -12.26
CA THR A 126 2.32 -5.70 -13.22
C THR A 126 1.05 -5.31 -13.98
N GLY A 127 -0.07 -5.97 -13.66
CA GLY A 127 -1.35 -5.83 -14.34
C GLY A 127 -2.39 -6.75 -13.71
N TYR A 128 -3.67 -6.47 -13.95
CA TYR A 128 -4.78 -7.29 -13.43
C TYR A 128 -5.59 -7.88 -14.58
N LYS A 129 -5.79 -9.19 -14.55
CA LYS A 129 -6.60 -9.86 -15.58
C LYS A 129 -8.07 -9.90 -15.16
N LEU A 130 -8.94 -9.32 -15.98
CA LEU A 130 -10.39 -9.38 -15.83
C LEU A 130 -11.03 -9.97 -17.09
N ASN A 131 -11.81 -11.05 -16.94
CA ASN A 131 -12.52 -11.71 -18.05
C ASN A 131 -11.60 -12.05 -19.24
N GLY A 132 -10.41 -12.57 -18.95
CA GLY A 132 -9.46 -12.95 -20.00
C GLY A 132 -8.57 -11.81 -20.49
N LYS A 133 -8.88 -10.55 -20.16
CA LYS A 133 -8.16 -9.36 -20.63
C LYS A 133 -7.27 -8.82 -19.52
N LEU A 134 -6.01 -8.55 -19.86
CA LEU A 134 -5.06 -7.85 -18.99
C LEU A 134 -5.42 -6.37 -18.87
#